data_AF-A0A8T5B2J9-F1
#
_entry.id   AF-A0A8T5B2J9-F1
#
_cell.length_a   1.000
_cell.length_b   1.000
_cell.length_c   1.000
_cell.angle_alpha   90.00
_cell.angle_beta   90.00
_cell.angle_gamma   90.00
#
_symmetry.space_group_name_H-M   'P 1'
#
loop_
_entity.id
_entity.type
_entity.pdbx_description
1 polymer ?
#
loop_
_entity_poly.entity_id
_entity_poly.type
_entity_poly.pdbx_seq_one_letter_code
_entity_poly.pdbx_strand_id
1 'polypeptide(L)'
;MPGTVESMGLEIKYQVEDIPVYIDYLSTLPPPDISMLNGCRYVFTGAGDSYAAAVAAEIYSGYRSSIADPYELSRSPWIVDGKHLYVISVSGRTGSNIHAARMVKGHAARVTAITANVNSVLARSCDDLIELKYRSLGYLTPGTSSFTMSLLASYSRIKPLPRICNLQDMYDEAKLWAAGVNFDPESATFIVGTGLAYPFAIYGKAKILEVFGSKTQAQLTEQFSHMDLFSLTRRDLTIIIQDGPKDQLAEKLHRLLSEKSYRTVLLTMDGGDRVEASIRITLHLQLLVWMNAVRLGIKECAFSTSRELLSLSDEMIYCRE
;
A
#
# COMPACT_ATOMS: atom_id res chain seq x y z
N MET A 1 7.26 19.74 18.29
CA MET A 1 6.89 18.41 17.78
C MET A 1 7.96 18.00 16.79
N PRO A 2 8.37 16.72 16.74
CA PRO A 2 9.28 16.25 15.70
C PRO A 2 8.66 16.50 14.32
N GLY A 3 9.48 16.76 13.31
CA GLY A 3 8.98 16.99 11.95
C GLY A 3 8.35 15.72 11.37
N THR A 4 7.48 15.83 10.36
CA THR A 4 6.81 14.64 9.80
C THR A 4 7.79 13.62 9.20
N VAL A 5 8.97 14.05 8.71
CA VAL A 5 10.01 13.13 8.20
C VAL A 5 10.71 12.36 9.32
N GLU A 6 10.98 13.00 10.46
CA GLU A 6 11.53 12.31 11.64
C GLU A 6 10.54 11.26 12.16
N SER A 7 9.27 11.65 12.20
CA SER A 7 8.14 10.81 12.60
C SER A 7 7.99 9.57 11.69
N MET A 8 8.12 9.78 10.38
CA MET A 8 8.14 8.69 9.40
C MET A 8 9.26 7.68 9.70
N GLY A 9 10.48 8.15 10.02
CA GLY A 9 11.59 7.27 10.37
C GLY A 9 11.33 6.40 11.60
N LEU A 10 10.69 6.97 12.64
CA LEU A 10 10.30 6.24 13.85
C LEU A 10 9.26 5.16 13.55
N GLU A 11 8.22 5.49 12.78
CA GLU A 11 7.18 4.52 12.40
C GLU A 11 7.76 3.36 11.58
N ILE A 12 8.63 3.64 10.62
CA ILE A 12 9.31 2.59 9.85
C ILE A 12 10.10 1.67 10.78
N LYS A 13 10.80 2.21 11.78
CA LYS A 13 11.53 1.40 12.75
C LYS A 13 10.61 0.58 13.65
N TYR A 14 9.48 1.13 14.08
CA TYR A 14 8.52 0.41 14.94
C TYR A 14 7.95 -0.86 14.30
N GLN A 15 7.88 -0.92 12.97
CA GLN A 15 7.38 -2.10 12.26
C GLN A 15 8.18 -3.39 12.56
N VAL A 16 9.47 -3.28 12.91
CA VAL A 16 10.30 -4.44 13.29
C VAL A 16 9.72 -5.19 14.50
N GLU A 17 9.13 -4.46 15.45
CA GLU A 17 8.55 -5.05 16.66
C GLU A 17 7.02 -5.18 16.55
N ASP A 18 6.36 -4.31 15.78
CA ASP A 18 4.89 -4.28 15.68
C ASP A 18 4.36 -5.40 14.78
N ILE A 19 5.06 -5.75 13.70
CA ILE A 19 4.59 -6.77 12.74
C ILE A 19 4.39 -8.14 13.41
N PRO A 20 5.34 -8.69 14.20
CA PRO A 20 5.14 -10.00 14.84
C PRO A 20 3.96 -10.01 15.79
N VAL A 21 3.82 -8.97 16.63
CA VAL A 21 2.70 -8.81 17.57
C VAL A 21 1.37 -8.75 16.81
N TYR A 22 1.35 -8.05 15.67
CA TYR A 22 0.14 -7.93 14.87
C TYR A 22 -0.23 -9.23 14.15
N ILE A 23 0.74 -9.98 13.65
CA ILE A 23 0.52 -11.32 13.08
C ILE A 23 -0.07 -12.26 14.15
N ASP A 24 0.46 -12.23 15.37
CA ASP A 24 -0.07 -13.01 16.48
C ASP A 24 -1.52 -12.61 16.77
N TYR A 25 -1.85 -11.33 16.83
CA TYR A 25 -3.23 -10.86 16.96
C TYR A 25 -4.13 -11.36 15.82
N LEU A 26 -3.70 -11.25 14.55
CA LEU A 26 -4.49 -11.70 13.40
C LEU A 26 -4.76 -13.21 13.43
N SER A 27 -3.84 -14.00 14.01
CA SER A 27 -4.01 -15.45 14.19
C SER A 27 -5.09 -15.81 15.21
N THR A 28 -5.45 -14.89 16.12
CA THR A 28 -6.54 -15.08 17.09
C THR A 28 -7.92 -14.81 16.50
N LEU A 29 -8.00 -14.16 15.34
CA LEU A 29 -9.26 -13.89 14.66
C LEU A 29 -9.80 -15.17 14.02
N PRO A 30 -11.13 -15.26 13.78
CA PRO A 30 -11.70 -16.38 13.05
C PRO A 30 -10.96 -16.60 11.72
N PRO A 31 -10.64 -17.87 11.38
CA PRO A 31 -9.93 -18.17 10.15
C PRO A 31 -10.79 -17.81 8.93
N PRO A 32 -10.17 -17.55 7.76
CA PRO A 32 -10.92 -17.26 6.56
C PRO A 32 -11.76 -18.47 6.12
N ASP A 33 -13.01 -18.23 5.71
CA ASP A 33 -13.84 -19.25 5.08
C ASP A 33 -13.31 -19.59 3.68
N ILE A 34 -12.69 -20.76 3.56
CA ILE A 34 -12.09 -21.25 2.32
C ILE A 34 -13.16 -21.46 1.23
N SER A 35 -14.40 -21.82 1.61
CA SER A 35 -15.48 -22.03 0.64
C SER A 35 -15.89 -20.72 -0.03
N MET A 36 -15.95 -19.62 0.74
CA MET A 36 -16.20 -18.27 0.24
C MET A 36 -15.09 -17.79 -0.71
N LEU A 37 -13.83 -18.03 -0.36
CA LEU A 37 -12.68 -17.71 -1.21
C LEU A 37 -12.73 -18.47 -2.54
N ASN A 38 -12.94 -19.79 -2.51
CA ASN A 38 -13.01 -20.58 -3.74
C ASN A 38 -14.20 -20.20 -4.64
N GLY A 39 -15.28 -19.66 -4.05
CA GLY A 39 -16.41 -19.09 -4.79
C GLY A 39 -16.21 -17.65 -5.29
N CYS A 40 -15.03 -17.05 -5.13
CA CYS A 40 -14.76 -15.64 -5.46
C CYS A 40 -15.71 -14.65 -4.75
N ARG A 41 -16.10 -14.99 -3.52
CA ARG A 41 -17.10 -14.23 -2.75
C ARG A 41 -16.47 -13.21 -1.80
N TYR A 42 -15.16 -12.98 -1.86
CA TYR A 42 -14.50 -11.91 -1.12
C TYR A 42 -14.24 -10.72 -2.03
N VAL A 43 -14.58 -9.54 -1.54
CA VAL A 43 -14.30 -8.26 -2.19
C VAL A 43 -13.54 -7.38 -1.24
N PHE A 44 -12.46 -6.74 -1.71
CA PHE A 44 -11.71 -5.74 -0.96
C PHE A 44 -11.92 -4.36 -1.57
N THR A 45 -12.02 -3.34 -0.72
CA THR A 45 -12.14 -1.95 -1.16
C THR A 45 -11.37 -1.02 -0.23
N GLY A 46 -10.98 0.15 -0.73
CA GLY A 46 -10.24 1.16 -0.01
C GLY A 46 -9.81 2.29 -0.94
N ALA A 47 -9.18 3.33 -0.38
CA ALA A 47 -8.65 4.48 -1.14
C ALA A 47 -7.20 4.76 -0.76
N GLY A 48 -6.40 5.27 -1.70
CA GLY A 48 -4.98 5.57 -1.49
C GLY A 48 -4.15 4.32 -1.13
N ASP A 49 -3.38 4.37 -0.05
CA ASP A 49 -2.61 3.21 0.44
C ASP A 49 -3.51 1.98 0.72
N SER A 50 -4.73 2.22 1.18
CA SER A 50 -5.71 1.15 1.42
C SER A 50 -6.21 0.52 0.11
N TYR A 51 -6.23 1.27 -0.99
CA TYR A 51 -6.49 0.71 -2.33
C TYR A 51 -5.34 -0.20 -2.76
N ALA A 52 -4.09 0.22 -2.57
CA ALA A 52 -2.93 -0.63 -2.85
C ALA A 52 -2.99 -1.96 -2.04
N ALA A 53 -3.37 -1.91 -0.76
CA ALA A 53 -3.58 -3.13 0.03
C ALA A 53 -4.71 -4.03 -0.51
N ALA A 54 -5.81 -3.46 -1.01
CA ALA A 54 -6.89 -4.20 -1.64
C ALA A 54 -6.43 -4.91 -2.94
N VAL A 55 -5.69 -4.20 -3.80
CA VAL A 55 -5.11 -4.78 -5.04
C VAL A 55 -4.15 -5.93 -4.68
N ALA A 56 -3.34 -5.76 -3.64
CA ALA A 56 -2.45 -6.82 -3.18
C ALA A 56 -3.22 -8.06 -2.72
N ALA A 57 -4.36 -7.88 -2.04
CA ALA A 57 -5.20 -8.98 -1.58
C ALA A 57 -5.77 -9.81 -2.75
N GLU A 58 -6.30 -9.15 -3.78
CA GLU A 58 -6.77 -9.83 -5.00
C GLU A 58 -5.67 -10.71 -5.61
N ILE A 59 -4.48 -10.14 -5.83
CA ILE A 59 -3.37 -10.86 -6.46
C ILE A 59 -2.84 -11.97 -5.56
N TYR A 60 -2.69 -11.72 -4.24
CA TYR A 60 -2.24 -12.72 -3.26
C TYR A 60 -3.20 -13.91 -3.14
N SER A 61 -4.50 -13.68 -3.34
CA SER A 61 -5.51 -14.74 -3.39
C SER A 61 -5.42 -15.64 -4.64
N GLY A 62 -4.62 -15.23 -5.63
CA GLY A 62 -4.60 -15.82 -6.97
C GLY A 62 -5.88 -15.47 -7.73
N TYR A 63 -6.36 -14.22 -7.60
CA TYR A 63 -7.59 -13.72 -8.22
C TYR A 63 -8.87 -14.46 -7.77
N ARG A 64 -8.85 -15.02 -6.56
CA ARG A 64 -10.02 -15.64 -5.89
C ARG A 64 -10.74 -14.70 -4.91
N SER A 65 -10.30 -13.46 -4.89
CA SER A 65 -11.04 -12.31 -4.38
C SER A 65 -11.01 -11.26 -5.47
N SER A 66 -11.87 -10.26 -5.36
CA SER A 66 -11.92 -9.14 -6.31
C SER A 66 -11.73 -7.83 -5.58
N ILE A 67 -11.34 -6.80 -6.31
CA ILE A 67 -11.38 -5.42 -5.82
C ILE A 67 -12.59 -4.68 -6.38
N ALA A 68 -13.04 -3.66 -5.65
CA ALA A 68 -13.97 -2.67 -6.17
C ALA A 68 -13.64 -1.29 -5.61
N ASP A 69 -13.71 -0.27 -6.45
CA ASP A 69 -13.54 1.11 -6.01
C ASP A 69 -14.72 1.51 -5.09
N PRO A 70 -14.48 2.20 -3.95
CA PRO A 70 -15.56 2.52 -3.02
C PRO A 70 -16.61 3.46 -3.61
N TYR A 71 -16.22 4.39 -4.49
CA TYR A 71 -17.19 5.26 -5.16
C TYR A 71 -18.02 4.48 -6.19
N GLU A 72 -17.40 3.55 -6.92
CA GLU A 72 -18.15 2.64 -7.80
C GLU A 72 -19.12 1.74 -7.04
N LEU A 73 -18.70 1.17 -5.90
CA LEU A 73 -19.57 0.35 -5.04
C LEU A 73 -20.81 1.12 -4.58
N SER A 74 -20.67 2.41 -4.28
CA SER A 74 -21.81 3.24 -3.88
C SER A 74 -22.84 3.43 -4.98
N ARG A 75 -22.41 3.38 -6.25
CA ARG A 75 -23.27 3.51 -7.43
C ARG A 75 -23.80 2.18 -7.93
N SER A 76 -23.04 1.11 -7.68
CA SER A 76 -23.30 -0.24 -8.18
C SER A 76 -23.20 -1.28 -7.07
N PRO A 77 -24.06 -1.20 -6.02
CA PRO A 77 -23.93 -2.04 -4.84
C PRO A 77 -24.16 -3.53 -5.12
N TRP A 78 -24.84 -3.88 -6.21
CA TRP A 78 -25.05 -5.28 -6.64
C TRP A 78 -23.75 -6.00 -7.01
N ILE A 79 -22.63 -5.30 -7.22
CA ILE A 79 -21.29 -5.90 -7.44
C ILE A 79 -20.92 -6.85 -6.29
N VAL A 80 -21.42 -6.58 -5.08
CA VAL A 80 -21.16 -7.36 -3.88
C VAL A 80 -22.33 -8.27 -3.46
N ASP A 81 -23.29 -8.54 -4.35
CA ASP A 81 -24.44 -9.39 -4.03
C ASP A 81 -24.01 -10.77 -3.50
N GLY A 82 -24.42 -11.07 -2.26
CA GLY A 82 -24.07 -12.30 -1.57
C GLY A 82 -22.57 -12.45 -1.23
N LYS A 83 -21.75 -11.41 -1.43
CA LYS A 83 -20.31 -11.44 -1.15
C LYS A 83 -20.00 -10.88 0.25
N HIS A 84 -18.82 -11.20 0.77
CA HIS A 84 -18.24 -10.58 1.95
C HIS A 84 -17.33 -9.45 1.52
N LEU A 85 -17.69 -8.22 1.88
CA LEU A 85 -16.91 -7.01 1.60
C LEU A 85 -16.00 -6.65 2.77
N TYR A 86 -14.71 -6.45 2.50
CA TYR A 86 -13.75 -5.86 3.42
C TYR A 86 -13.46 -4.42 3.03
N VAL A 87 -13.77 -3.46 3.91
CA VAL A 87 -13.57 -2.02 3.69
C VAL A 87 -12.33 -1.57 4.47
N ILE A 88 -11.25 -1.28 3.76
CA ILE A 88 -9.96 -0.87 4.32
C ILE A 88 -9.91 0.66 4.43
N SER A 89 -9.79 1.16 5.66
CA SER A 89 -9.63 2.59 5.92
C SER A 89 -8.94 2.83 7.25
N VAL A 90 -7.70 3.30 7.23
CA VAL A 90 -6.91 3.52 8.46
C VAL A 90 -7.65 4.41 9.46
N SER A 91 -8.10 5.59 9.02
CA SER A 91 -8.83 6.53 9.89
C SER A 91 -10.30 6.16 10.12
N GLY A 92 -10.88 5.37 9.23
CA GLY A 92 -12.31 5.07 9.20
C GLY A 92 -13.22 6.30 8.95
N ARG A 93 -12.64 7.41 8.48
CA ARG A 93 -13.35 8.68 8.19
C ARG A 93 -13.56 8.96 6.71
N THR A 94 -12.93 8.20 5.82
CA THR A 94 -13.04 8.40 4.35
C THR A 94 -14.50 8.28 3.92
N GLY A 95 -15.04 9.36 3.35
CA GLY A 95 -16.46 9.51 3.03
C GLY A 95 -16.96 8.48 2.03
N SER A 96 -16.21 8.23 0.95
CA SER A 96 -16.55 7.20 -0.04
C SER A 96 -16.62 5.80 0.56
N ASN A 97 -15.68 5.44 1.45
CA ASN A 97 -15.70 4.15 2.16
C ASN A 97 -16.92 4.02 3.08
N ILE A 98 -17.23 5.07 3.86
CA ILE A 98 -18.40 5.08 4.74
C ILE A 98 -19.69 4.97 3.91
N HIS A 99 -19.78 5.73 2.82
CA HIS A 99 -20.93 5.71 1.93
C HIS A 99 -21.11 4.34 1.27
N ALA A 100 -20.04 3.76 0.73
CA ALA A 100 -20.05 2.41 0.17
C ALA A 100 -20.54 1.37 1.18
N ALA A 101 -19.96 1.37 2.39
CA ALA A 101 -20.35 0.43 3.46
C ALA A 101 -21.84 0.52 3.84
N ARG A 102 -22.45 1.71 3.73
CA ARG A 102 -23.89 1.91 3.93
C ARG A 102 -24.72 1.46 2.74
N MET A 103 -24.29 1.79 1.52
CA MET A 103 -25.04 1.49 0.28
C MET A 103 -25.08 0.00 -0.05
N VAL A 104 -24.08 -0.77 0.37
CA VAL A 104 -24.06 -2.23 0.13
C VAL A 104 -24.88 -3.03 1.16
N LYS A 105 -25.49 -2.38 2.16
CA LYS A 105 -26.37 -3.09 3.11
C LYS A 105 -27.56 -3.68 2.37
N GLY A 106 -27.81 -4.97 2.58
CA GLY A 106 -28.83 -5.73 1.86
C GLY A 106 -28.36 -6.34 0.53
N HIS A 107 -27.18 -5.94 0.04
CA HIS A 107 -26.51 -6.55 -1.12
C HIS A 107 -25.39 -7.49 -0.66
N ALA A 108 -24.43 -6.97 0.11
CA ALA A 108 -23.37 -7.78 0.71
C ALA A 108 -23.95 -8.76 1.73
N ALA A 109 -23.46 -10.00 1.71
CA ALA A 109 -23.78 -10.98 2.75
C ALA A 109 -23.18 -10.57 4.10
N ARG A 110 -22.05 -9.85 4.07
CA ARG A 110 -21.33 -9.38 5.25
C ARG A 110 -20.40 -8.23 4.89
N VAL A 111 -20.24 -7.26 5.78
CA VAL A 111 -19.34 -6.11 5.63
C VAL A 111 -18.43 -6.01 6.84
N THR A 112 -17.11 -6.07 6.63
CA THR A 112 -16.11 -5.95 7.69
C THR A 112 -15.26 -4.71 7.47
N ALA A 113 -15.16 -3.85 8.49
CA ALA A 113 -14.23 -2.73 8.50
C ALA A 113 -12.81 -3.21 8.88
N ILE A 114 -11.80 -2.77 8.15
CA ILE A 114 -10.38 -2.90 8.53
C ILE A 114 -9.87 -1.48 8.83
N THR A 115 -9.71 -1.13 10.11
CA THR A 115 -9.40 0.26 10.53
C THR A 115 -8.61 0.33 11.82
N ALA A 116 -7.80 1.38 11.98
CA ALA A 116 -7.10 1.68 13.24
C ALA A 116 -8.01 2.39 14.26
N ASN A 117 -9.10 3.02 13.80
CA ASN A 117 -10.04 3.72 14.66
C ASN A 117 -11.32 2.90 14.84
N VAL A 118 -11.36 2.11 15.92
CA VAL A 118 -12.49 1.25 16.29
C VAL A 118 -13.77 2.04 16.60
N ASN A 119 -13.65 3.33 16.91
CA ASN A 119 -14.75 4.25 17.17
C ASN A 119 -15.08 5.13 15.96
N SER A 120 -14.62 4.76 14.76
CA SER A 120 -14.90 5.53 13.54
C SER A 120 -16.33 5.35 13.04
N VAL A 121 -16.75 6.26 12.16
CA VAL A 121 -18.06 6.15 11.47
C VAL A 121 -18.11 4.87 10.64
N LEU A 122 -17.00 4.49 10.00
CA LEU A 122 -16.90 3.24 9.25
C LEU A 122 -17.11 2.03 10.16
N ALA A 123 -16.39 1.95 11.29
CA ALA A 123 -16.51 0.82 12.22
C ALA A 123 -17.96 0.62 12.71
N ARG A 124 -18.68 1.71 13.00
CA ARG A 124 -20.10 1.66 13.38
C ARG A 124 -21.05 1.30 12.23
N SER A 125 -20.61 1.44 10.98
CA SER A 125 -21.45 1.22 9.80
C SER A 125 -21.39 -0.23 9.30
N CYS A 126 -20.34 -0.99 9.67
CA CYS A 126 -20.09 -2.37 9.23
C CYS A 126 -20.59 -3.42 10.24
N ASP A 127 -20.66 -4.68 9.82
CA ASP A 127 -21.10 -5.81 10.65
C ASP A 127 -19.99 -6.29 11.59
N ASP A 128 -18.73 -6.29 11.11
CA ASP A 128 -17.56 -6.64 11.90
C ASP A 128 -16.42 -5.64 11.76
N LEU A 129 -15.41 -5.86 12.60
CA LEU A 129 -14.22 -5.04 12.71
C LEU A 129 -12.97 -5.91 12.81
N ILE A 130 -11.96 -5.55 12.03
CA ILE A 130 -10.56 -5.96 12.22
C ILE A 130 -9.79 -4.70 12.56
N GLU A 131 -9.26 -4.65 13.78
CA GLU A 131 -8.51 -3.49 14.27
C GLU A 131 -7.08 -3.53 13.75
N LEU A 132 -6.63 -2.44 13.13
CA LEU A 132 -5.23 -2.25 12.78
C LEU A 132 -4.45 -1.81 14.02
N LYS A 133 -3.60 -2.70 14.55
CA LYS A 133 -2.80 -2.43 15.76
C LYS A 133 -1.35 -2.15 15.40
N TYR A 134 -0.88 -0.96 15.74
CA TYR A 134 0.51 -0.54 15.61
C TYR A 134 0.74 0.70 16.47
N ARG A 135 2.00 1.01 16.78
CA ARG A 135 2.35 2.25 17.46
C ARG A 135 2.16 3.41 16.49
N SER A 136 1.24 4.30 16.83
CA SER A 136 1.04 5.58 16.15
C SER A 136 1.58 6.71 17.00
N LEU A 137 2.16 7.72 16.36
CA LEU A 137 2.61 8.94 17.02
C LEU A 137 1.47 9.92 17.32
N GLY A 138 0.23 9.61 16.90
CA GLY A 138 -0.98 10.36 17.25
C GLY A 138 -1.25 11.61 16.41
N TYR A 139 -0.47 11.85 15.36
CA TYR A 139 -0.66 12.93 14.39
C TYR A 139 -0.43 12.41 12.96
N LEU A 140 -0.69 13.28 11.98
CA LEU A 140 -0.67 12.93 10.56
C LEU A 140 0.77 12.62 10.08
N THR A 141 0.97 11.41 9.57
CA THR A 141 2.22 10.92 8.98
C THR A 141 1.96 10.33 7.59
N PRO A 142 2.99 10.10 6.75
CA PRO A 142 2.87 9.45 5.44
C PRO A 142 2.35 7.99 5.45
N GLY A 143 1.68 7.51 6.50
CA GLY A 143 0.97 6.23 6.49
C GLY A 143 1.84 4.97 6.35
N THR A 144 3.01 4.92 7.00
CA THR A 144 3.97 3.80 6.83
C THR A 144 3.51 2.49 7.49
N SER A 145 3.53 2.41 8.83
CA SER A 145 3.05 1.23 9.57
C SER A 145 1.62 0.87 9.22
N SER A 146 0.78 1.89 9.00
CA SER A 146 -0.63 1.70 8.68
C SER A 146 -0.87 0.95 7.37
N PHE A 147 -0.02 1.15 6.35
CA PHE A 147 -0.08 0.39 5.11
C PHE A 147 0.28 -1.07 5.35
N THR A 148 1.40 -1.33 6.03
CA THR A 148 1.85 -2.71 6.32
C THR A 148 0.81 -3.49 7.14
N MET A 149 0.19 -2.86 8.14
CA MET A 149 -0.87 -3.53 8.91
C MET A 149 -2.15 -3.74 8.09
N SER A 150 -2.49 -2.83 7.18
CA SER A 150 -3.62 -3.01 6.25
C SER A 150 -3.37 -4.18 5.28
N LEU A 151 -2.14 -4.31 4.79
CA LEU A 151 -1.71 -5.40 3.93
C LEU A 151 -1.82 -6.75 4.64
N LEU A 152 -1.26 -6.86 5.85
CA LEU A 152 -1.29 -8.09 6.65
C LEU A 152 -2.71 -8.47 7.08
N ALA A 153 -3.53 -7.50 7.48
CA ALA A 153 -4.96 -7.74 7.74
C ALA A 153 -5.63 -8.38 6.53
N SER A 154 -5.42 -7.80 5.34
CA SER A 154 -6.03 -8.27 4.10
C SER A 154 -5.55 -9.68 3.72
N TYR A 155 -4.24 -9.93 3.80
CA TYR A 155 -3.67 -11.26 3.55
C TYR A 155 -4.18 -12.32 4.54
N SER A 156 -4.36 -11.98 5.81
CA SER A 156 -4.89 -12.90 6.82
C SER A 156 -6.33 -13.35 6.53
N ARG A 157 -7.07 -12.57 5.74
CA ARG A 157 -8.42 -12.93 5.27
C ARG A 157 -8.39 -13.84 4.03
N ILE A 158 -7.22 -14.12 3.50
CA ILE A 158 -7.04 -15.00 2.34
C ILE A 158 -6.46 -16.34 2.81
N LYS A 159 -5.38 -16.31 3.58
CA LYS A 159 -4.71 -17.50 4.14
C LYS A 159 -4.09 -17.16 5.49
N PRO A 160 -3.86 -18.16 6.37
CA PRO A 160 -3.05 -17.96 7.57
C PRO A 160 -1.69 -17.35 7.23
N LEU A 161 -1.27 -16.36 8.01
CA LEU A 161 0.02 -15.71 7.82
C LEU A 161 1.16 -16.57 8.41
N PRO A 162 2.33 -16.59 7.76
CA PRO A 162 3.51 -17.20 8.36
C PRO A 162 4.03 -16.34 9.52
N ARG A 163 4.83 -16.96 10.39
CA ARG A 163 5.63 -16.23 11.37
C ARG A 163 6.81 -15.58 10.66
N ILE A 164 7.08 -14.31 10.96
CA ILE A 164 8.23 -13.58 10.40
C ILE A 164 9.30 -13.43 11.48
N CYS A 165 10.52 -13.91 11.22
CA CYS A 165 11.60 -13.97 12.22
C CYS A 165 12.79 -13.05 11.90
N ASN A 166 12.92 -12.57 10.68
CA ASN A 166 14.09 -11.86 10.14
C ASN A 166 13.79 -10.38 9.81
N LEU A 167 12.84 -9.75 10.49
CA LEU A 167 12.44 -8.36 10.21
C LEU A 167 13.56 -7.35 10.41
N GLN A 168 14.43 -7.56 11.40
CA GLN A 168 15.58 -6.66 11.61
C GLN A 168 16.55 -6.74 10.42
N ASP A 169 16.83 -7.94 9.92
CA ASP A 169 17.67 -8.15 8.74
C ASP A 169 17.03 -7.55 7.49
N MET A 170 15.71 -7.75 7.28
CA MET A 170 14.97 -7.12 6.19
C MET A 170 15.06 -5.59 6.24
N TYR A 171 14.95 -5.00 7.42
CA TYR A 171 15.08 -3.56 7.63
C TYR A 171 16.50 -3.07 7.28
N ASP A 172 17.53 -3.76 7.77
CA ASP A 172 18.92 -3.35 7.55
C ASP A 172 19.36 -3.51 6.09
N GLU A 173 18.91 -4.57 5.42
CA GLU A 173 19.07 -4.78 3.98
C GLU A 173 18.39 -3.67 3.17
N ALA A 174 17.12 -3.38 3.47
CA ALA A 174 16.37 -2.32 2.80
C ALA A 174 17.02 -0.94 3.01
N LYS A 175 17.58 -0.69 4.20
CA LYS A 175 18.29 0.55 4.52
C LYS A 175 19.59 0.67 3.73
N LEU A 176 20.35 -0.43 3.60
CA LEU A 176 21.57 -0.47 2.81
C LEU A 176 21.27 -0.22 1.32
N TRP A 177 20.24 -0.88 0.78
CA TRP A 177 19.79 -0.66 -0.60
C TRP A 177 19.38 0.79 -0.83
N ALA A 178 18.55 1.35 0.05
CA ALA A 178 18.08 2.73 -0.02
C ALA A 178 19.23 3.77 0.04
N ALA A 179 20.34 3.46 0.72
CA ALA A 179 21.52 4.31 0.75
C ALA A 179 22.16 4.49 -0.64
N GLY A 180 22.07 3.48 -1.50
CA GLY A 180 22.63 3.47 -2.86
C GLY A 180 21.76 4.15 -3.91
N VAL A 181 20.50 4.50 -3.59
CA VAL A 181 19.55 5.08 -4.54
C VAL A 181 19.29 6.55 -4.20
N ASN A 182 19.61 7.43 -5.15
CA ASN A 182 19.41 8.87 -5.04
C ASN A 182 18.16 9.31 -5.79
N PHE A 183 17.33 10.09 -5.11
CA PHE A 183 16.14 10.72 -5.64
C PHE A 183 16.45 12.15 -6.09
N ASP A 184 15.89 12.57 -7.21
CA ASP A 184 15.94 13.94 -7.69
C ASP A 184 14.50 14.50 -7.65
N PRO A 185 14.16 15.38 -6.69
CA PRO A 185 12.80 15.89 -6.55
C PRO A 185 12.27 16.66 -7.75
N GLU A 186 13.17 17.15 -8.62
CA GLU A 186 12.84 17.94 -9.80
C GLU A 186 12.59 17.06 -11.05
N SER A 187 12.84 15.75 -10.98
CA SER A 187 12.59 14.82 -12.08
C SER A 187 11.38 13.91 -11.82
N ALA A 188 10.89 13.26 -12.87
CA ALA A 188 9.79 12.32 -12.73
C ALA A 188 10.31 10.97 -12.21
N THR A 189 9.47 10.27 -11.44
CA THR A 189 9.74 8.90 -11.03
C THR A 189 8.65 7.97 -11.55
N PHE A 190 9.07 6.84 -12.11
CA PHE A 190 8.19 5.78 -12.58
C PHE A 190 8.45 4.55 -11.72
N ILE A 191 7.42 4.03 -11.06
CA ILE A 191 7.49 2.76 -10.34
C ILE A 191 6.70 1.74 -11.14
N VAL A 192 7.36 0.66 -11.50
CA VAL A 192 6.84 -0.30 -12.48
C VAL A 192 6.88 -1.68 -11.88
N GLY A 193 5.80 -2.44 -11.97
CA GLY A 193 5.74 -3.81 -11.49
C GLY A 193 4.52 -4.54 -12.01
N THR A 194 4.60 -5.87 -12.15
CA THR A 194 3.49 -6.74 -12.58
C THR A 194 3.15 -7.72 -11.48
N GLY A 195 1.92 -8.27 -11.48
CA GLY A 195 1.49 -9.19 -10.44
C GLY A 195 1.58 -8.52 -9.06
N LEU A 196 2.14 -9.21 -8.08
CA LEU A 196 2.14 -8.71 -6.70
C LEU A 196 3.06 -7.49 -6.51
N ALA A 197 3.96 -7.22 -7.46
CA ALA A 197 4.77 -6.02 -7.47
C ALA A 197 3.97 -4.73 -7.73
N TYR A 198 2.87 -4.82 -8.50
CA TYR A 198 2.08 -3.65 -8.90
C TYR A 198 1.43 -2.88 -7.72
N PRO A 199 0.79 -3.54 -6.73
CA PRO A 199 0.34 -2.90 -5.50
C PRO A 199 1.42 -2.06 -4.81
N PHE A 200 2.66 -2.56 -4.74
CA PHE A 200 3.77 -1.84 -4.12
C PHE A 200 4.24 -0.66 -4.98
N ALA A 201 4.10 -0.75 -6.30
CA ALA A 201 4.32 0.40 -7.17
C ALA A 201 3.33 1.55 -6.86
N ILE A 202 2.04 1.22 -6.67
CA ILE A 202 1.01 2.20 -6.27
C ILE A 202 1.36 2.83 -4.92
N TYR A 203 1.71 2.01 -3.92
CA TYR A 203 2.08 2.50 -2.59
C TYR A 203 3.35 3.37 -2.61
N GLY A 204 4.40 2.91 -3.30
CA GLY A 204 5.64 3.67 -3.46
C GLY A 204 5.41 5.03 -4.11
N LYS A 205 4.55 5.09 -5.14
CA LYS A 205 4.13 6.33 -5.78
C LYS A 205 3.50 7.29 -4.77
N ALA A 206 2.57 6.79 -3.95
CA ALA A 206 1.91 7.61 -2.93
C ALA A 206 2.94 8.21 -1.96
N LYS A 207 3.91 7.42 -1.47
CA LYS A 207 4.91 7.92 -0.50
C LYS A 207 5.83 8.97 -1.10
N ILE A 208 6.24 8.79 -2.35
CA ILE A 208 7.06 9.80 -3.05
C ILE A 208 6.28 11.09 -3.24
N LEU A 209 5.01 11.03 -3.67
CA LEU A 209 4.14 12.20 -3.82
C LEU A 209 3.93 12.93 -2.49
N GLU A 210 3.62 12.20 -1.43
CA GLU A 210 3.36 12.76 -0.10
C GLU A 210 4.58 13.44 0.50
N VAL A 211 5.76 12.82 0.38
CA VAL A 211 6.97 13.31 1.02
C VAL A 211 7.65 14.41 0.20
N PHE A 212 7.77 14.23 -1.11
CA PHE A 212 8.51 15.14 -1.97
C PHE A 212 7.64 16.08 -2.82
N GLY A 213 6.37 15.75 -3.07
CA GLY A 213 5.53 16.48 -4.02
C GLY A 213 5.93 16.26 -5.49
N SER A 214 6.88 15.35 -5.75
CA SER A 214 7.47 15.11 -7.06
C SER A 214 6.57 14.27 -7.96
N LYS A 215 6.58 14.59 -9.26
CA LYS A 215 5.77 13.88 -10.27
C LYS A 215 6.12 12.39 -10.29
N THR A 216 5.16 11.56 -9.89
CA THR A 216 5.38 10.11 -9.74
C THR A 216 4.25 9.31 -10.33
N GLN A 217 4.60 8.26 -11.07
CA GLN A 217 3.66 7.35 -11.72
C GLN A 217 3.90 5.91 -11.26
N ALA A 218 2.82 5.12 -11.26
CA ALA A 218 2.83 3.70 -10.97
C ALA A 218 2.15 3.00 -12.14
N GLN A 219 2.82 2.00 -12.72
CA GLN A 219 2.31 1.30 -13.89
C GLN A 219 2.61 -0.20 -13.85
N LEU A 220 1.76 -0.96 -14.53
CA LEU A 220 2.08 -2.33 -14.92
C LEU A 220 3.26 -2.32 -15.89
N THR A 221 4.15 -3.32 -15.81
CA THR A 221 5.36 -3.38 -16.66
C THR A 221 5.04 -3.35 -18.15
N GLU A 222 4.00 -4.07 -18.56
CA GLU A 222 3.54 -4.06 -19.95
C GLU A 222 3.03 -2.67 -20.35
N GLN A 223 2.15 -2.06 -19.53
CA GLN A 223 1.55 -0.75 -19.84
C GLN A 223 2.58 0.38 -19.89
N PHE A 224 3.54 0.38 -18.96
CA PHE A 224 4.67 1.31 -18.99
C PHE A 224 5.40 1.21 -20.33
N SER A 225 5.68 -0.01 -20.80
CA SER A 225 6.42 -0.25 -22.05
C SER A 225 5.65 0.20 -23.31
N HIS A 226 4.32 0.23 -23.26
CA HIS A 226 3.46 0.68 -24.37
C HIS A 226 3.08 2.16 -24.32
N MET A 227 3.27 2.84 -23.19
CA MET A 227 2.78 4.21 -22.99
C MET A 227 3.84 5.10 -22.35
N ASP A 228 4.00 5.00 -21.02
CA ASP A 228 4.77 5.96 -20.23
C ASP A 228 6.27 5.97 -20.55
N LEU A 229 6.82 4.86 -21.06
CA LEU A 229 8.21 4.75 -21.50
C LEU A 229 8.59 5.83 -22.53
N PHE A 230 7.65 6.24 -23.40
CA PHE A 230 7.90 7.27 -24.41
C PHE A 230 8.07 8.68 -23.82
N SER A 231 7.72 8.88 -22.55
CA SER A 231 7.90 10.14 -21.84
C SER A 231 9.22 10.23 -21.05
N LEU A 232 10.00 9.14 -21.01
CA LEU A 232 11.16 9.02 -20.15
C LEU A 232 12.33 9.92 -20.60
N THR A 233 12.88 10.68 -19.67
CA THR A 233 14.11 11.45 -19.85
C THR A 233 15.29 10.82 -19.11
N ARG A 234 16.52 11.30 -19.37
CA ARG A 234 17.73 10.83 -18.66
C ARG A 234 17.77 11.19 -17.19
N ARG A 235 16.98 12.18 -16.76
CA ARG A 235 16.91 12.63 -15.37
C ARG A 235 15.93 11.80 -14.54
N ASP A 236 14.93 11.22 -15.19
CA ASP A 236 13.87 10.48 -14.53
C ASP A 236 14.39 9.15 -13.98
N LEU A 237 13.82 8.72 -12.85
CA LEU A 237 14.15 7.46 -12.20
C LEU A 237 13.08 6.40 -12.49
N THR A 238 13.48 5.24 -13.01
CA THR A 238 12.58 4.07 -13.13
C THR A 238 12.92 3.03 -12.07
N ILE A 239 12.04 2.88 -11.07
CA ILE A 239 12.10 1.82 -10.05
C ILE A 239 11.31 0.62 -10.56
N ILE A 240 11.98 -0.47 -10.87
CA ILE A 240 11.35 -1.70 -11.36
C ILE A 240 11.27 -2.68 -10.20
N ILE A 241 10.05 -3.14 -9.89
CA ILE A 241 9.79 -4.16 -8.89
C ILE A 241 9.43 -5.45 -9.65
N GLN A 242 10.30 -6.46 -9.56
CA GLN A 242 10.17 -7.75 -10.23
C GLN A 242 9.41 -8.73 -9.33
N ASP A 243 8.30 -9.32 -9.79
CA ASP A 243 7.53 -10.35 -9.04
C ASP A 243 8.22 -11.74 -9.15
N GLY A 244 9.36 -11.87 -8.49
CA GLY A 244 10.16 -13.09 -8.43
C GLY A 244 10.96 -13.39 -9.71
N PRO A 245 11.81 -14.43 -9.69
CA PRO A 245 12.78 -14.69 -10.76
C PRO A 245 12.16 -15.11 -12.11
N LYS A 246 10.84 -15.37 -12.14
CA LYS A 246 10.12 -15.72 -13.36
C LYS A 246 9.60 -14.51 -14.13
N ASP A 247 9.61 -13.32 -13.52
CA ASP A 247 9.25 -12.08 -14.20
C ASP A 247 10.42 -11.60 -15.07
N GLN A 248 10.54 -12.21 -16.24
CA GLN A 248 11.58 -11.90 -17.25
C GLN A 248 11.34 -10.54 -17.91
N LEU A 249 10.11 -10.02 -17.89
CA LEU A 249 9.81 -8.74 -18.52
C LEU A 249 10.41 -7.59 -17.71
N ALA A 250 10.28 -7.63 -16.38
CA ALA A 250 10.92 -6.66 -15.49
C ALA A 250 12.45 -6.66 -15.66
N GLU A 251 13.08 -7.84 -15.70
CA GLU A 251 14.52 -7.98 -15.91
C GLU A 251 14.95 -7.44 -17.28
N LYS A 252 14.21 -7.79 -18.34
CA LYS A 252 14.46 -7.28 -19.70
C LYS A 252 14.35 -5.76 -19.75
N LEU A 253 13.33 -5.17 -19.13
CA LEU A 253 13.14 -3.72 -19.09
C LEU A 253 14.32 -3.05 -18.37
N HIS A 254 14.69 -3.55 -17.19
CA HIS A 254 15.82 -3.02 -16.42
C HIS A 254 17.11 -3.04 -17.24
N ARG A 255 17.43 -4.19 -17.85
CA ARG A 255 18.63 -4.33 -18.70
C ARG A 255 18.63 -3.33 -19.85
N LEU A 256 17.52 -3.21 -20.60
CA LEU A 256 17.43 -2.30 -21.75
C LEU A 256 17.55 -0.82 -21.36
N LEU A 257 16.97 -0.42 -20.23
CA LEU A 257 17.11 0.93 -19.70
C LEU A 257 18.56 1.22 -19.28
N SER A 258 19.18 0.28 -18.55
CA SER A 258 20.57 0.36 -18.10
C SER A 258 21.56 0.45 -19.28
N GLU A 259 21.45 -0.44 -20.26
CA GLU A 259 22.28 -0.45 -21.48
C GLU A 259 22.18 0.86 -22.26
N LYS A 260 21.00 1.47 -22.26
CA LYS A 260 20.78 2.76 -22.91
C LYS A 260 21.17 3.94 -22.04
N SER A 261 21.63 3.77 -20.80
CA SER A 261 21.99 4.83 -19.85
C SER A 261 20.80 5.66 -19.31
N TYR A 262 19.63 5.04 -19.15
CA TYR A 262 18.55 5.61 -18.33
C TYR A 262 18.79 5.29 -16.85
N ARG A 263 18.34 6.15 -15.94
CA ARG A 263 18.42 5.88 -14.50
C ARG A 263 17.36 4.85 -14.13
N THR A 264 17.78 3.66 -13.75
CA THR A 264 16.89 2.60 -13.31
C THR A 264 17.48 1.85 -12.13
N VAL A 265 16.61 1.35 -11.26
CA VAL A 265 16.95 0.44 -10.17
C VAL A 265 16.00 -0.75 -10.22
N LEU A 266 16.50 -1.91 -9.81
CA LEU A 266 15.73 -3.15 -9.72
C LEU A 266 15.56 -3.53 -8.25
N LEU A 267 14.32 -3.83 -7.87
CA LEU A 267 13.93 -4.48 -6.64
C LEU A 267 13.32 -5.83 -7.01
N THR A 268 13.74 -6.90 -6.37
CA THR A 268 13.17 -8.23 -6.63
C THR A 268 12.35 -8.67 -5.43
N MET A 269 11.12 -9.11 -5.69
CA MET A 269 10.31 -9.85 -4.74
C MET A 269 10.85 -11.27 -4.63
N ASP A 270 11.93 -11.43 -3.88
CA ASP A 270 12.59 -12.71 -3.63
C ASP A 270 12.09 -13.36 -2.34
N GLY A 271 12.46 -14.63 -2.14
CA GLY A 271 12.11 -15.39 -0.95
C GLY A 271 11.02 -16.44 -1.17
N GLY A 272 11.03 -17.48 -0.33
CA GLY A 272 10.12 -18.61 -0.44
C GLY A 272 8.65 -18.25 -0.16
N ASP A 273 8.41 -17.21 0.66
CA ASP A 273 7.07 -16.79 1.06
C ASP A 273 6.70 -15.37 0.57
N ARG A 274 5.48 -15.22 0.03
CA ARG A 274 5.00 -13.96 -0.58
C ARG A 274 4.66 -12.88 0.44
N VAL A 275 4.36 -13.23 1.70
CA VAL A 275 4.14 -12.28 2.80
C VAL A 275 5.46 -11.66 3.21
N GLU A 276 6.51 -12.47 3.37
CA GLU A 276 7.87 -11.98 3.64
C GLU A 276 8.37 -11.05 2.52
N ALA A 277 8.24 -11.48 1.26
CA ALA A 277 8.61 -10.66 0.10
C ALA A 277 7.86 -9.32 0.07
N SER A 278 6.56 -9.34 0.41
CA SER A 278 5.73 -8.13 0.49
C SER A 278 6.20 -7.15 1.56
N ILE A 279 6.53 -7.64 2.75
CA ILE A 279 7.08 -6.82 3.84
C ILE A 279 8.43 -6.25 3.43
N ARG A 280 9.31 -7.07 2.85
CA ARG A 280 10.63 -6.66 2.35
C ARG A 280 10.51 -5.48 1.38
N ILE A 281 9.70 -5.59 0.33
CA ILE A 281 9.50 -4.49 -0.64
C ILE A 281 8.92 -3.25 0.03
N THR A 282 7.98 -3.42 0.95
CA THR A 282 7.38 -2.31 1.68
C THR A 282 8.44 -1.51 2.46
N LEU A 283 9.35 -2.20 3.16
CA LEU A 283 10.47 -1.56 3.88
C LEU A 283 11.44 -0.87 2.92
N HIS A 284 11.76 -1.47 1.77
CA HIS A 284 12.62 -0.85 0.74
C HIS A 284 12.05 0.49 0.27
N LEU A 285 10.76 0.53 -0.08
CA LEU A 285 10.11 1.75 -0.54
C LEU A 285 10.02 2.82 0.55
N GLN A 286 9.69 2.42 1.78
CA GLN A 286 9.61 3.33 2.92
C GLN A 286 10.98 3.95 3.26
N LEU A 287 12.02 3.11 3.36
CA LEU A 287 13.38 3.55 3.68
C LEU A 287 13.99 4.37 2.54
N LEU A 288 13.71 4.04 1.28
CA LEU A 288 14.10 4.84 0.13
C LEU A 288 13.62 6.29 0.26
N VAL A 289 12.32 6.46 0.52
CA VAL A 289 11.69 7.77 0.64
C VAL A 289 12.23 8.51 1.86
N TRP A 290 12.22 7.88 3.03
CA TRP A 290 12.70 8.52 4.27
C TRP A 290 14.17 8.94 4.19
N MET A 291 15.06 8.05 3.72
CA MET A 291 16.49 8.36 3.65
C MET A 291 16.80 9.47 2.63
N ASN A 292 16.09 9.50 1.50
CA ASN A 292 16.23 10.60 0.55
C ASN A 292 15.72 11.92 1.13
N ALA A 293 14.61 11.91 1.88
CA ALA A 293 14.12 13.11 2.57
C ALA A 293 15.15 13.65 3.59
N VAL A 294 15.74 12.76 4.39
CA VAL A 294 16.82 13.12 5.33
C VAL A 294 18.02 13.69 4.58
N ARG A 295 18.47 13.04 3.50
CA ARG A 295 19.61 13.48 2.68
C ARG A 295 19.40 14.86 2.06
N LEU A 296 18.18 15.15 1.64
CA LEU A 296 17.78 16.43 1.05
C LEU A 296 17.46 17.51 2.09
N GLY A 297 17.57 17.20 3.39
CA GLY A 297 17.28 18.15 4.48
C GLY A 297 15.79 18.49 4.65
N ILE A 298 14.89 17.65 4.11
CA ILE A 298 13.45 17.83 4.23
C ILE A 298 13.02 17.46 5.66
N LYS A 299 12.33 18.39 6.32
CA LYS A 299 11.81 18.20 7.70
C LYS A 299 10.33 17.86 7.71
N GLU A 300 9.58 18.53 6.83
CA GLU A 300 8.14 18.39 6.68
C GLU A 300 7.81 17.84 5.30
N CYS A 301 6.89 16.88 5.24
CA CYS A 301 6.44 16.24 4.02
C CYS A 301 5.66 17.26 3.17
N ALA A 302 5.73 17.13 1.84
CA ALA A 302 5.05 18.03 0.91
C ALA A 302 3.54 18.19 1.18
N PHE A 303 2.83 17.10 1.55
CA PHE A 303 1.40 17.19 1.87
C PHE A 303 1.12 18.13 3.07
N SER A 304 2.03 18.17 4.06
CA SER A 304 1.83 18.95 5.28
C SER A 304 2.11 20.45 5.07
N THR A 305 2.98 20.76 4.11
CA THR A 305 3.36 22.14 3.77
C THR A 305 2.42 22.75 2.72
N SER A 306 1.79 21.94 1.87
CA SER A 306 0.85 22.35 0.83
C SER A 306 -0.58 22.53 1.37
N ARG A 307 -0.79 23.52 2.26
CA ARG A 307 -2.07 23.72 2.97
C ARG A 307 -3.30 23.79 2.05
N GLU A 308 -3.19 24.46 0.90
CA GLU A 308 -4.28 24.59 -0.07
C GLU A 308 -4.65 23.24 -0.69
N LEU A 309 -3.66 22.49 -1.19
CA LEU A 309 -3.89 21.17 -1.77
C LEU A 309 -4.37 20.16 -0.72
N LEU A 310 -3.86 20.25 0.51
CA LEU A 310 -4.33 19.41 1.62
C LEU A 310 -5.79 19.72 1.95
N SER A 311 -6.18 21.00 2.03
CA SER A 311 -7.57 21.39 2.26
C SER A 311 -8.49 20.90 1.13
N LEU A 312 -8.07 21.04 -0.12
CA LEU A 312 -8.83 20.55 -1.27
C LEU A 312 -8.97 19.02 -1.25
N SER A 313 -7.89 18.31 -0.91
CA SER A 313 -7.90 16.85 -0.73
C SER A 313 -8.84 16.44 0.40
N ASP A 314 -8.79 17.11 1.55
CA ASP A 314 -9.63 16.82 2.71
C ASP A 314 -11.12 17.00 2.39
N GLU A 315 -11.48 18.05 1.64
CA GLU A 315 -12.86 18.27 1.19
C GLU A 315 -13.38 17.18 0.25
N MET A 316 -12.49 16.58 -0.56
CA MET A 316 -12.84 15.48 -1.46
C MET A 316 -12.90 14.12 -0.73
N ILE A 317 -12.12 13.94 0.33
CA ILE A 317 -11.96 12.65 1.02
C ILE A 317 -12.91 12.50 2.20
N TYR A 318 -13.11 13.54 3.00
CA TYR A 318 -13.85 13.48 4.25
C TYR A 318 -15.23 14.11 4.12
N CYS A 319 -16.26 13.44 4.65
CA CYS A 319 -17.56 14.07 4.80
C CYS A 319 -17.48 15.17 5.86
N ARG A 320 -18.06 16.34 5.60
CA ARG A 320 -18.37 17.29 6.67
C ARG A 320 -19.49 16.65 7.51
N GLU A 321 -19.24 16.49 8.80
CA GLU A 321 -20.24 16.00 9.76
C GLU A 321 -21.43 16.96 9.89
#